data_AF-A0A381NVJ4-F1
#
_entry.id   AF-A0A381NVJ4-F1
#
_cell.length_a   1.000
_cell.length_b   1.000
_cell.length_c   1.000
_cell.angle_alpha   90.00
_cell.angle_beta   90.00
_cell.angle_gamma   90.00
#
_symmetry.space_group_name_H-M   'P 1'
#
loop_
_entity.id
_entity.type
_entity.pdbx_description
1 polymer ?
#
loop_
_entity_poly.entity_id
_entity_poly.type
_entity_poly.pdbx_seq_one_letter_code
_entity_poly.pdbx_strand_id
1 'polypeptide(L)'
;MAKKKTVHYVNNVKFLEALKDWNEKCEEAEEEGEPTPQVTNYIGECFLKIANGLSYRPNFINYTYKQEMISDGIENCLQYIHNFNPEKSKNPFAYFTQIIYYAFIRRIQKEKKQTHIKHKMIENQEYVNYVTLEGDDTKYSVGGFDPTIMVPDEAVYKTKKKEVQPKTAGLENFMETDT
;
A
#
# COMPACT_ATOMS: atom_id res chain seq x y z
N MET A 1 1.53 -31.31 -28.19
CA MET A 1 0.15 -30.89 -27.87
C MET A 1 0.14 -29.38 -27.65
N ALA A 2 -0.60 -28.62 -28.45
CA ALA A 2 -0.69 -27.17 -28.25
C ALA A 2 -1.30 -26.88 -26.88
N LYS A 3 -0.58 -26.12 -26.04
CA LYS A 3 -1.03 -25.73 -24.69
C LYS A 3 -2.39 -25.04 -24.84
N LYS A 4 -3.44 -25.63 -24.25
CA LYS A 4 -4.79 -25.08 -24.27
C LYS A 4 -4.72 -23.62 -23.80
N LYS A 5 -5.14 -22.67 -24.65
CA LYS A 5 -5.16 -21.25 -24.28
C LYS A 5 -6.01 -21.13 -23.03
N THR A 6 -5.38 -20.78 -21.91
CA THR A 6 -6.07 -20.47 -20.66
C THR A 6 -6.94 -19.25 -20.94
N VAL A 7 -8.26 -19.44 -20.94
CA VAL A 7 -9.21 -18.34 -21.09
C VAL A 7 -9.04 -17.45 -19.88
N HIS A 8 -8.50 -16.25 -20.11
CA HIS A 8 -8.31 -15.28 -19.07
C HIS A 8 -9.67 -14.70 -18.69
N TYR A 9 -9.94 -14.51 -17.40
CA TYR A 9 -11.22 -13.97 -16.90
C TYR A 9 -11.48 -12.50 -17.30
N VAL A 10 -10.54 -11.90 -18.04
CA VAL A 10 -10.67 -10.61 -18.71
C VAL A 10 -10.32 -10.83 -20.18
N ASN A 11 -11.20 -10.41 -21.10
CA ASN A 11 -10.89 -10.45 -22.52
C ASN A 11 -9.94 -9.30 -22.87
N ASN A 12 -8.65 -9.61 -23.01
CA ASN A 12 -7.61 -8.62 -23.24
C ASN A 12 -7.79 -7.83 -24.55
N VAL A 13 -8.39 -8.44 -25.58
CA VAL A 13 -8.62 -7.76 -26.88
C VAL A 13 -9.67 -6.66 -26.70
N LYS A 14 -10.82 -7.03 -26.12
CA LYS A 14 -11.89 -6.06 -25.81
C LYS A 14 -11.43 -5.00 -24.81
N PHE A 15 -10.57 -5.38 -23.87
CA PHE A 15 -10.04 -4.44 -22.89
C PHE A 15 -9.10 -3.41 -23.53
N LEU A 16 -8.24 -3.84 -24.48
CA LEU A 16 -7.38 -2.94 -25.24
C LEU A 16 -8.20 -1.98 -26.11
N GLU A 17 -9.23 -2.49 -26.78
CA GLU A 17 -10.14 -1.69 -27.61
C GLU A 17 -10.84 -0.61 -26.76
N ALA A 18 -11.46 -0.99 -25.64
CA ALA A 18 -12.12 -0.04 -24.75
C ALA A 18 -11.17 1.06 -24.21
N LEU A 19 -9.88 0.75 -23.99
CA LEU A 19 -8.89 1.73 -23.57
C LEU A 19 -8.48 2.68 -24.70
N LYS A 20 -8.44 2.20 -25.96
CA LYS A 20 -8.21 3.06 -27.11
C LYS A 20 -9.36 4.04 -27.30
N ASP A 21 -10.59 3.53 -27.28
CA ASP A 21 -11.80 4.35 -27.41
C ASP A 21 -11.88 5.41 -26.29
N TRP A 22 -11.41 5.08 -25.09
CA TRP A 22 -11.36 6.04 -23.99
C TRP A 22 -10.23 7.07 -24.17
N ASN A 23 -9.04 6.67 -24.64
CA ASN A 23 -7.96 7.61 -24.95
C ASN A 23 -8.37 8.60 -26.06
N GLU A 24 -9.02 8.13 -27.12
CA GLU A 24 -9.51 8.98 -28.20
C GLU A 24 -10.48 10.05 -27.68
N LYS A 25 -11.43 9.65 -26.82
CA LYS A 25 -12.34 10.60 -26.15
C LYS A 25 -11.62 11.59 -25.23
N CYS A 26 -10.51 11.17 -24.60
CA CYS A 26 -9.71 12.05 -23.78
C CYS A 26 -8.98 13.09 -24.63
N GLU A 27 -8.45 12.68 -25.79
CA GLU A 27 -7.80 13.58 -26.75
C GLU A 27 -8.81 14.60 -27.31
N GLU A 28 -10.01 14.15 -27.72
CA GLU A 28 -11.10 15.03 -28.15
C GLU A 28 -11.49 16.04 -27.08
N ALA A 29 -11.68 15.60 -25.82
CA ALA A 29 -12.00 16.48 -24.71
C ALA A 29 -10.89 17.50 -24.40
N GLU A 30 -9.61 17.12 -24.56
CA GLU A 30 -8.48 18.03 -24.38
C GLU A 30 -8.43 19.11 -25.47
N GLU A 31 -8.73 18.74 -26.72
CA GLU A 31 -8.83 19.70 -27.84
C GLU A 31 -9.99 20.70 -27.66
N GLU A 32 -11.11 20.24 -27.10
CA GLU A 32 -12.29 21.07 -26.82
C GLU A 32 -12.17 21.87 -25.49
N GLY A 33 -11.16 21.59 -24.67
CA GLY A 33 -10.99 22.21 -23.34
C GLY A 33 -12.01 21.72 -22.31
N GLU A 34 -12.59 20.54 -22.54
CA GLU A 34 -13.55 19.86 -21.68
C GLU A 34 -12.86 19.04 -20.56
N PRO A 35 -13.57 18.73 -19.46
CA PRO A 35 -13.03 17.85 -18.43
C PRO A 35 -12.81 16.43 -18.95
N THR A 36 -11.82 15.73 -18.39
CA THR A 36 -11.51 14.35 -18.76
C THR A 36 -12.74 13.45 -18.66
N PRO A 37 -13.07 12.67 -19.71
CA PRO A 37 -14.26 11.85 -19.74
C PRO A 37 -14.23 10.75 -18.69
N GLN A 38 -15.41 10.41 -18.19
CA GLN A 38 -15.56 9.34 -17.20
C GLN A 38 -15.10 7.99 -17.76
N VAL A 39 -14.37 7.24 -16.94
CA VAL A 39 -13.95 5.87 -17.29
C VAL A 39 -15.19 4.99 -17.44
N THR A 40 -15.22 4.17 -18.49
CA THR A 40 -16.37 3.30 -18.76
C THR A 40 -16.53 2.22 -17.68
N ASN A 41 -17.78 1.83 -17.39
CA ASN A 41 -18.07 0.75 -16.43
C ASN A 41 -17.34 -0.55 -16.77
N TYR A 42 -17.18 -0.86 -18.07
CA TYR A 42 -16.46 -2.05 -18.51
C TYR A 42 -14.98 -2.03 -18.09
N ILE A 43 -14.29 -0.89 -18.23
CA ILE A 43 -12.90 -0.74 -17.79
C ILE A 43 -12.81 -0.91 -16.26
N GLY A 44 -13.74 -0.28 -15.52
CA GLY A 44 -13.83 -0.43 -14.06
C GLY A 44 -14.03 -1.88 -13.62
N GLU A 45 -14.94 -2.61 -14.28
CA GLU A 45 -15.14 -4.04 -14.06
C GLU A 45 -13.88 -4.86 -14.34
N CYS A 46 -13.13 -4.52 -15.39
CA CYS A 46 -11.86 -5.17 -15.68
C CYS A 46 -10.86 -4.96 -14.54
N PHE A 47 -10.67 -3.74 -14.04
CA PHE A 47 -9.81 -3.47 -12.89
C PHE A 47 -10.24 -4.26 -11.65
N LEU A 48 -11.53 -4.27 -11.35
CA LEU A 48 -12.08 -5.00 -10.21
C LEU A 48 -11.80 -6.51 -10.32
N LYS A 49 -12.00 -7.09 -11.51
CA LYS A 49 -11.70 -8.51 -11.78
C LYS A 49 -10.21 -8.82 -11.62
N ILE A 50 -9.33 -7.97 -12.13
CA ILE A 50 -7.87 -8.14 -12.02
C ILE A 50 -7.43 -8.07 -10.55
N ALA A 51 -7.90 -7.06 -9.81
CA ALA A 51 -7.55 -6.87 -8.41
C ALA A 51 -8.04 -8.03 -7.53
N ASN A 52 -9.30 -8.46 -7.70
CA ASN A 52 -9.83 -9.62 -7.00
C ASN A 52 -9.04 -10.89 -7.33
N GLY A 53 -8.76 -11.15 -8.62
CA GLY A 53 -7.97 -12.31 -9.04
C GLY A 53 -6.57 -12.32 -8.44
N LEU A 54 -5.91 -11.15 -8.39
CA LEU A 54 -4.59 -11.03 -7.78
C LEU A 54 -4.62 -11.23 -6.26
N SER A 55 -5.69 -10.81 -5.59
CA SER A 55 -5.84 -10.95 -4.12
C SER A 55 -5.85 -12.40 -3.63
N TYR A 56 -6.21 -13.37 -4.48
CA TYR A 56 -6.21 -14.80 -4.15
C TYR A 56 -4.84 -15.47 -4.35
N ARG A 57 -3.82 -14.75 -4.83
CA ARG A 57 -2.45 -15.30 -4.88
C ARG A 57 -2.00 -15.68 -3.46
N PRO A 58 -1.23 -16.77 -3.28
CA PRO A 58 -0.70 -17.17 -1.97
C PRO A 58 0.03 -16.05 -1.23
N ASN A 59 0.69 -15.15 -1.97
CA ASN A 59 1.40 -14.00 -1.40
C ASN A 59 0.49 -12.95 -0.74
N PHE A 60 -0.80 -12.91 -1.09
CA PHE A 60 -1.74 -11.84 -0.70
C PHE A 60 -2.99 -12.33 0.02
N ILE A 61 -3.34 -13.61 -0.12
CA ILE A 61 -4.63 -14.16 0.33
C ILE A 61 -4.88 -14.07 1.83
N ASN A 62 -3.82 -14.16 2.65
CA ASN A 62 -3.92 -14.29 4.11
C ASN A 62 -3.82 -12.95 4.88
N TYR A 63 -3.86 -11.81 4.20
CA TYR A 63 -3.90 -10.51 4.88
C TYR A 63 -5.33 -10.14 5.26
N THR A 64 -5.52 -9.68 6.50
CA THR A 64 -6.82 -9.22 7.02
C THR A 64 -7.33 -7.97 6.29
N TYR A 65 -6.42 -7.15 5.76
CA TYR A 65 -6.69 -5.91 5.03
C TYR A 65 -6.78 -6.13 3.50
N LYS A 66 -7.24 -7.30 3.05
CA LYS A 66 -7.35 -7.64 1.62
C LYS A 66 -8.24 -6.66 0.84
N GLN A 67 -9.36 -6.23 1.43
CA GLN A 67 -10.28 -5.30 0.77
C GLN A 67 -9.63 -3.93 0.54
N GLU A 68 -8.90 -3.44 1.54
CA GLU A 68 -8.13 -2.21 1.45
C GLU A 68 -7.09 -2.27 0.33
N MET A 69 -6.39 -3.41 0.19
CA MET A 69 -5.44 -3.62 -0.90
C MET A 69 -6.13 -3.53 -2.26
N ILE A 70 -7.30 -4.17 -2.42
CA ILE A 70 -8.09 -4.14 -3.66
C ILE A 70 -8.50 -2.69 -3.99
N SER A 71 -9.01 -1.94 -3.02
CA SER A 71 -9.37 -0.52 -3.18
C SER A 71 -8.18 0.33 -3.62
N ASP A 72 -7.05 0.24 -2.90
CA ASP A 72 -5.82 0.97 -3.24
C ASP A 72 -5.32 0.58 -4.65
N GLY A 73 -5.48 -0.69 -5.04
CA GLY A 73 -5.14 -1.19 -6.37
C GLY A 73 -5.97 -0.56 -7.48
N ILE A 74 -7.28 -0.45 -7.29
CA ILE A 74 -8.20 0.16 -8.27
C ILE A 74 -7.96 1.67 -8.38
N GLU A 75 -7.77 2.36 -7.25
CA GLU A 75 -7.43 3.78 -7.23
C GLU A 75 -6.16 4.05 -8.06
N ASN A 76 -5.11 3.24 -7.87
CA ASN A 76 -3.88 3.38 -8.63
C ASN A 76 -4.07 3.07 -10.12
N CYS A 77 -4.93 2.10 -10.48
CA CYS A 77 -5.29 1.87 -11.88
C CYS A 77 -5.96 3.08 -12.52
N LEU A 78 -6.88 3.75 -11.81
CA LEU A 78 -7.56 4.95 -12.29
C LEU A 78 -6.60 6.14 -12.38
N GLN A 79 -5.72 6.30 -11.40
CA GLN A 79 -4.73 7.38 -11.42
C GLN A 79 -3.77 7.26 -12.61
N TYR A 80 -3.33 6.05 -12.96
CA TYR A 80 -2.34 5.82 -14.01
C TYR A 80 -2.93 5.30 -15.32
N ILE A 81 -4.26 5.40 -15.52
CA ILE A 81 -4.91 4.91 -16.73
C ILE A 81 -4.41 5.66 -17.98
N HIS A 82 -4.19 6.98 -17.88
CA HIS A 82 -3.72 7.84 -18.96
C HIS A 82 -2.28 7.56 -19.39
N ASN A 83 -1.47 6.93 -18.52
CA ASN A 83 -0.09 6.57 -18.84
C ASN A 83 0.01 5.31 -19.71
N PHE A 84 -1.10 4.59 -19.91
CA PHE A 84 -1.11 3.41 -20.77
C PHE A 84 -1.04 3.82 -22.24
N ASN A 85 0.01 3.37 -22.94
CA ASN A 85 0.19 3.62 -24.37
C ASN A 85 -0.03 2.32 -25.17
N PRO A 86 -1.10 2.23 -25.99
CA PRO A 86 -1.41 1.07 -26.83
C PRO A 86 -0.36 0.73 -27.89
N GLU A 87 0.46 1.68 -28.32
CA GLU A 87 1.55 1.46 -29.28
C GLU A 87 2.73 0.74 -28.64
N LYS A 88 3.05 1.09 -27.39
CA LYS A 88 4.15 0.45 -26.64
C LYS A 88 3.79 -0.93 -26.13
N SER A 89 2.55 -1.13 -25.67
CA SER A 89 2.10 -2.41 -25.12
C SER A 89 0.68 -2.76 -25.58
N LYS A 90 0.56 -3.93 -26.22
CA LYS A 90 -0.74 -4.49 -26.64
C LYS A 90 -1.44 -5.28 -25.53
N ASN A 91 -0.86 -5.36 -24.34
CA ASN A 91 -1.36 -6.16 -23.22
C ASN A 91 -1.69 -5.28 -22.00
N PRO A 92 -2.88 -4.67 -21.97
CA PRO A 92 -3.33 -3.88 -20.82
C PRO A 92 -3.46 -4.72 -19.56
N PHE A 93 -3.86 -6.00 -19.66
CA PHE A 93 -3.97 -6.87 -18.50
C PHE A 93 -2.65 -6.96 -17.72
N ALA A 94 -1.52 -7.18 -18.41
CA ALA A 94 -0.21 -7.26 -17.77
C ALA A 94 0.21 -5.93 -17.13
N TYR A 95 -0.04 -4.80 -17.82
CA TYR A 95 0.28 -3.46 -17.33
C TYR A 95 -0.46 -3.15 -16.02
N PHE A 96 -1.79 -3.32 -16.00
CA PHE A 96 -2.58 -3.03 -14.81
C PHE A 96 -2.37 -4.06 -13.69
N THR A 97 -2.09 -5.33 -14.02
CA THR A 97 -1.69 -6.31 -13.01
C THR A 97 -0.43 -5.85 -12.26
N GLN A 98 0.54 -5.25 -12.96
CA GLN A 98 1.76 -4.74 -12.32
C GLN A 98 1.48 -3.54 -11.40
N ILE A 99 0.62 -2.62 -11.83
CA ILE A 99 0.21 -1.47 -11.02
C ILE A 99 -0.44 -1.95 -9.71
N ILE A 100 -1.40 -2.86 -9.80
CA ILE A 100 -2.11 -3.42 -8.64
C ILE A 100 -1.12 -4.17 -7.73
N TYR A 101 -0.19 -4.94 -8.31
CA TYR A 101 0.82 -5.67 -7.54
C TYR A 101 1.67 -4.75 -6.66
N TYR A 102 2.15 -3.63 -7.20
CA TYR A 102 2.92 -2.67 -6.41
C TYR A 102 2.05 -1.91 -5.41
N ALA A 103 0.79 -1.61 -5.73
CA ALA A 103 -0.15 -1.02 -4.77
C ALA A 103 -0.35 -1.94 -3.55
N PHE A 104 -0.52 -3.24 -3.78
CA PHE A 104 -0.66 -4.25 -2.73
C PHE A 104 0.58 -4.30 -1.82
N ILE A 105 1.78 -4.28 -2.40
CA ILE A 105 3.03 -4.25 -1.62
C ILE A 105 3.12 -2.98 -0.77
N ARG A 106 2.78 -1.81 -1.33
CA ARG A 106 2.77 -0.55 -0.58
C ARG A 106 1.79 -0.60 0.59
N ARG A 107 0.59 -1.16 0.39
CA ARG A 107 -0.39 -1.31 1.47
C ARG A 107 0.14 -2.22 2.58
N ILE A 108 0.70 -3.38 2.23
CA ILE A 108 1.34 -4.29 3.20
C ILE A 108 2.44 -3.60 3.99
N GLN A 109 3.29 -2.81 3.34
CA GLN A 109 4.37 -2.08 4.02
C GLN A 109 3.83 -1.01 4.98
N LYS A 110 2.77 -0.30 4.57
CA LYS A 110 2.10 0.70 5.41
C LYS A 110 1.51 0.05 6.66
N GLU A 111 0.81 -1.08 6.51
CA GLU A 111 0.24 -1.84 7.62
C GLU A 111 1.32 -2.40 8.55
N LYS A 112 2.38 -3.01 8.00
CA LYS A 112 3.52 -3.49 8.81
C LYS A 112 4.17 -2.37 9.61
N LYS A 113 4.30 -1.17 9.03
CA LYS A 113 4.83 0.01 9.73
C LYS A 113 3.90 0.42 10.88
N GLN A 114 2.59 0.41 10.67
CA GLN A 114 1.62 0.74 11.73
C GLN A 114 1.62 -0.30 12.86
N THR A 115 1.66 -1.59 12.54
CA THR A 115 1.83 -2.66 13.54
C THR A 115 3.11 -2.47 14.34
N HIS A 116 4.22 -2.15 13.69
CA HIS A 116 5.48 -1.88 14.38
C HIS A 116 5.41 -0.66 15.31
N ILE A 117 4.72 0.41 14.91
CA ILE A 117 4.50 1.58 15.79
C ILE A 117 3.70 1.17 17.04
N LYS A 118 2.66 0.35 16.87
CA LYS A 118 1.87 -0.18 18.01
C LYS A 118 2.73 -1.03 18.95
N HIS A 119 3.59 -1.90 18.41
CA HIS A 119 4.51 -2.69 19.22
C HIS A 119 5.46 -1.81 20.04
N LYS A 120 6.05 -0.77 19.43
CA LYS A 120 6.90 0.19 20.15
C LYS A 120 6.16 0.98 21.23
N MET A 121 4.89 1.30 21.01
CA MET A 121 4.07 1.94 22.04
C MET A 121 3.88 1.02 23.25
N ILE A 122 3.69 -0.28 23.01
CA ILE A 122 3.57 -1.30 24.06
C ILE A 122 4.90 -1.50 24.80
N GLU A 123 6.02 -1.60 24.09
CA GLU A 123 7.36 -1.73 24.68
C GLU A 123 7.72 -0.56 25.60
N ASN A 124 7.31 0.66 25.23
CA ASN A 124 7.58 1.87 26.03
C ASN A 124 6.60 2.05 27.20
N GLN A 125 5.53 1.26 27.28
CA GLN A 125 4.57 1.37 28.35
C GLN A 125 5.13 0.75 29.63
N GLU A 126 5.19 1.53 30.70
CA GLU A 126 5.63 1.03 32.00
C GLU A 126 4.59 0.06 32.55
N TYR A 127 5.02 -1.19 32.80
CA TYR A 127 4.17 -2.20 33.38
C TYR A 127 4.21 -2.10 34.92
N VAL A 128 3.13 -1.56 35.48
CA VAL A 128 2.99 -1.35 36.93
C VAL A 128 2.44 -2.63 37.58
N ASN A 129 3.33 -3.42 38.15
CA ASN A 129 3.01 -4.70 38.81
C ASN A 129 2.36 -4.56 40.19
N TYR A 130 2.52 -3.40 40.82
CA TYR A 130 2.01 -3.13 42.15
C TYR A 130 1.69 -1.66 42.32
N VAL A 131 0.72 -1.35 43.17
CA VAL A 131 0.39 0.02 43.59
C VAL A 131 0.49 0.10 45.12
N THR A 132 0.83 1.27 45.62
CA THR A 132 0.77 1.62 47.05
C THR A 132 -0.34 2.64 47.24
N LEU A 133 -1.17 2.47 48.27
CA LEU A 133 -2.20 3.45 48.62
C LEU A 133 -1.53 4.64 49.34
N GLU A 134 -2.08 5.85 49.21
CA GLU A 134 -1.56 7.02 49.92
C GLU A 134 -1.64 6.81 51.43
N GLY A 135 -0.48 6.88 52.12
CA GLY A 135 -0.37 6.68 53.57
C GLY A 135 -0.14 5.24 54.01
N ASP A 136 0.07 4.31 53.08
CA ASP A 136 0.31 2.88 53.34
C ASP A 136 1.58 2.40 52.62
N ASP A 137 2.44 1.66 53.32
CA ASP A 137 3.68 1.08 52.78
C ASP A 137 3.49 -0.33 52.18
N THR A 138 2.29 -0.91 52.28
CA THR A 138 2.01 -2.22 51.71
C THR A 138 1.87 -2.17 50.18
N LYS A 139 2.57 -3.09 49.49
CA LYS A 139 2.53 -3.21 48.02
C LYS A 139 1.39 -4.12 47.61
N TYR A 140 0.35 -3.56 47.00
CA TYR A 140 -0.77 -4.33 46.45
C TYR A 140 -0.44 -4.79 45.04
N SER A 141 -0.42 -6.11 44.82
CA SER A 141 -0.21 -6.66 43.48
C SER A 141 -1.38 -6.31 42.57
N VAL A 142 -1.08 -5.69 41.43
CA VAL A 142 -2.06 -5.48 40.37
C VAL A 142 -2.12 -6.76 39.56
N GLY A 143 -3.21 -7.51 39.73
CA GLY A 143 -3.50 -8.65 38.86
C GLY A 143 -3.73 -8.15 37.43
N GLY A 144 -2.81 -8.43 36.51
CA GLY A 144 -2.84 -7.88 35.17
C GLY A 144 -2.14 -8.79 34.14
N PHE A 145 -2.44 -8.51 32.87
CA PHE A 145 -1.75 -9.12 31.74
C PHE A 145 -0.59 -8.20 31.34
N ASP A 146 0.63 -8.75 31.30
CA ASP A 146 1.80 -8.02 30.79
C ASP A 146 1.70 -7.90 29.26
N PRO A 147 1.46 -6.69 28.73
CA PRO A 147 1.26 -6.48 27.30
C PRO A 147 2.53 -6.76 26.47
N THR A 148 3.71 -6.73 27.10
CA THR A 148 4.99 -6.97 26.41
C THR A 148 5.10 -8.41 25.89
N ILE A 149 4.38 -9.36 26.50
CA ILE A 149 4.32 -10.76 26.04
C ILE A 149 3.68 -10.89 24.64
N MET A 150 2.85 -9.93 24.23
CA MET A 150 2.26 -9.92 22.88
C MET A 150 3.19 -9.34 21.81
N VAL A 151 4.30 -8.73 22.20
CA VAL A 151 5.24 -8.13 21.26
C VAL A 151 6.18 -9.21 20.75
N PRO A 152 6.29 -9.42 19.42
CA PRO A 152 7.22 -10.38 18.86
C PRO A 152 8.68 -9.94 19.06
N ASP A 153 9.57 -10.91 19.32
CA ASP A 153 11.01 -10.67 19.54
C ASP A 153 11.69 -9.99 18.34
N GLU A 154 11.23 -10.26 17.11
CA GLU A 154 11.73 -9.60 15.90
C GLU A 154 10.80 -8.48 15.42
N ALA A 155 11.39 -7.34 15.08
CA ALA A 155 10.68 -6.21 14.50
C ALA A 155 10.04 -6.57 13.14
N VAL A 156 8.71 -6.55 13.09
CA VAL A 156 7.89 -6.81 11.90
C VAL A 156 8.20 -5.85 10.73
N TYR A 157 8.78 -4.69 11.02
CA TYR A 157 9.20 -3.71 10.03
C TYR A 157 10.64 -3.23 10.29
N LYS A 158 11.52 -3.43 9.30
CA LYS A 158 12.88 -2.91 9.33
C LYS A 158 12.85 -1.43 8.95
N THR A 159 12.94 -0.54 9.92
CA THR A 159 13.16 0.88 9.65
C THR A 159 14.50 1.03 8.94
N LYS A 160 14.53 1.74 7.80
CA LYS A 160 15.80 2.17 7.21
C LYS A 160 16.53 2.99 8.27
N LYS A 161 17.69 2.53 8.74
CA LYS A 161 18.55 3.34 9.60
C LYS A 161 18.86 4.60 8.80
N LYS A 162 18.43 5.75 9.29
CA LYS A 162 18.97 7.02 8.80
C LYS A 162 20.44 6.95 9.14
N GLU A 163 21.32 7.05 8.14
CA GLU A 163 22.73 7.31 8.43
C GLU A 163 22.75 8.54 9.32
N VAL A 164 23.23 8.36 10.55
CA VAL A 164 23.47 9.49 11.43
C VAL A 164 24.56 10.26 10.72
N GLN A 165 24.22 11.35 10.05
CA GLN A 165 25.23 12.28 9.60
C GLN A 165 26.07 12.62 10.84
N PRO A 166 27.41 12.55 10.75
CA PRO A 166 28.25 12.86 11.89
C PRO A 166 27.81 14.23 12.39
N LYS A 167 27.35 14.31 13.63
CA LYS A 167 27.13 15.60 14.27
C LYS A 167 28.51 16.25 14.28
N THR A 168 28.76 17.20 13.39
CA THR A 168 29.92 18.08 13.49
C THR A 168 29.82 18.72 14.86
N ALA A 169 30.84 18.50 15.69
CA ALA A 169 30.87 19.00 17.04
C ALA A 169 31.22 20.50 16.99
N GLY A 170 30.23 21.36 16.71
CA GLY A 170 30.48 22.80 16.65
C GLY A 170 29.30 23.66 16.19
N LEU A 171 29.48 24.98 16.32
CA LEU A 171 28.56 26.04 15.87
C LEU A 171 28.41 26.12 14.33
N GLU A 172 29.11 25.27 13.60
CA GLU A 172 29.23 25.26 12.13
C GLU A 172 27.87 25.11 11.43
N ASN A 173 26.89 24.49 12.09
CA ASN A 173 25.50 24.36 11.60
C ASN A 173 24.74 25.71 11.48
N PHE A 174 25.27 26.80 12.04
CA PHE A 174 24.63 28.13 12.03
C PHE A 174 25.34 29.15 11.12
N MET A 175 26.46 28.77 10.48
CA MET A 175 27.29 29.71 9.71
C MET A 175 27.12 29.58 8.18
N GLU A 176 26.35 28.61 7.67
CA GLU A 176 26.16 28.40 6.23
C GLU A 176 25.00 29.22 5.61
N THR A 177 24.37 30.13 6.35
CA THR A 177 23.42 31.10 5.79
C THR A 177 24.00 32.49 5.88
N ASP A 178 24.89 32.84 4.94
CA ASP A 178 25.13 34.20 4.46
C ASP A 178 26.24 34.14 3.39
N THR A 179 25.89 33.78 2.15
CA THR A 179 26.57 34.25 0.93
C THR A 179 25.74 33.94 -0.32
#